data_AF-A0A9P8SIE0-F1
#
_entry.id   AF-A0A9P8SIE0-F1
#
_cell.length_a   1.000
_cell.length_b   1.000
_cell.length_c   1.000
_cell.angle_alpha   90.00
_cell.angle_beta   90.00
_cell.angle_gamma   90.00
#
_symmetry.space_group_name_H-M   'P 1'
#
loop_
_entity.id
_entity.type
_entity.pdbx_description
1 polymer ?
#
loop_
_entity_poly.entity_id
_entity_poly.type
_entity_poly.pdbx_seq_one_letter_code
_entity_poly.pdbx_strand_id
1 'polypeptide(L)'
;MVPWVVCLQDVPVNRNGKVDKNQLLAMLLRRRLEQQRHVSSVTGTTRTEDRVKTIWQRALGAVDLGDIGPETNFFSLGAASLDVSAATMMMREAFQVPLLVQKLYKSPVLRDLARQIDQEAKGLGELRWDESKRQWLRDADMAEQLDIPKDTPIDWTAKNEGRVFVTGVTGFVGALFLRALVELPFVQTVRCLVRAKTATQGKQRILDNLSKYGLLHGLQEQLVSKVVPVMGDLSHPTLGLEDDAYSELAAWASVIFHLGA
;
A
#
# COMPACT_ATOMS: atom_id res chain seq x y z
N MET A 1 4.10 -4.44 -6.62
CA MET A 1 4.62 -3.89 -7.89
C MET A 1 5.92 -4.61 -8.20
N VAL A 2 6.00 -5.38 -9.27
CA VAL A 2 7.24 -6.09 -9.65
C VAL A 2 8.13 -5.08 -10.38
N PRO A 3 9.34 -4.78 -9.89
CA PRO A 3 10.26 -3.89 -10.60
C PRO A 3 10.64 -4.50 -11.94
N TRP A 4 10.60 -3.70 -12.99
CA TRP A 4 10.91 -4.11 -14.35
C TRP A 4 12.24 -3.48 -14.79
N VAL A 5 13.20 -4.33 -15.16
CA VAL A 5 14.53 -3.92 -15.60
C VAL A 5 14.67 -4.22 -17.08
N VAL A 6 15.08 -3.21 -17.85
CA VAL A 6 15.19 -3.29 -19.31
C VAL A 6 16.57 -2.81 -19.72
N CYS A 7 17.28 -3.65 -20.47
CA CYS A 7 18.51 -3.23 -21.15
C CYS A 7 18.13 -2.52 -22.45
N LEU A 8 18.65 -1.30 -22.61
CA LEU A 8 18.49 -0.45 -23.80
C LEU A 8 19.86 -0.30 -24.46
N GLN A 9 19.89 -0.37 -25.78
CA GLN A 9 21.10 -0.09 -26.56
C GLN A 9 21.42 1.41 -26.55
N ASP A 10 20.38 2.24 -26.73
CA ASP A 10 20.47 3.70 -26.71
C ASP A 10 19.39 4.32 -25.82
N VAL A 11 19.74 5.39 -25.12
CA VAL A 11 18.81 6.18 -24.32
C VAL A 11 18.41 7.42 -25.12
N PRO A 12 17.11 7.65 -25.41
CA PRO A 12 16.68 8.82 -26.16
C PRO A 12 17.01 10.09 -25.39
N VAL A 13 17.53 11.08 -26.11
CA VAL A 13 17.87 12.40 -25.58
C VAL A 13 17.09 13.48 -26.33
N ASN A 14 16.69 14.51 -25.61
CA ASN A 14 16.07 15.69 -26.18
C ASN A 14 17.12 16.55 -26.90
N ARG A 15 16.66 17.65 -27.54
CA ARG A 15 17.53 18.60 -28.25
C ARG A 15 18.67 19.19 -27.41
N ASN A 16 18.56 19.13 -26.08
CA ASN A 16 19.57 19.62 -25.14
C ASN A 16 20.51 18.52 -24.63
N GLY A 17 20.48 17.32 -25.23
CA GLY A 17 21.31 16.18 -24.83
C GLY A 17 20.92 15.56 -23.47
N LYS A 18 19.83 16.00 -22.86
CA LYS A 18 19.29 15.38 -21.63
C LYS A 18 18.35 14.25 -22.01
N VAL A 19 18.27 13.22 -21.17
CA VAL A 19 17.32 12.11 -21.38
C VAL A 19 15.91 12.65 -21.64
N ASP A 20 15.33 12.27 -22.77
CA ASP A 20 13.94 12.54 -23.08
C ASP A 20 13.08 11.49 -22.39
N LYS A 21 12.58 11.85 -21.19
CA LYS A 21 11.81 10.93 -20.34
C LYS A 21 10.52 10.47 -21.02
N ASN A 22 9.87 11.32 -21.81
CA ASN A 22 8.62 10.99 -22.47
C ASN A 22 8.87 10.00 -23.62
N GLN A 23 9.90 10.26 -24.43
CA GLN A 23 10.29 9.35 -25.50
C GLN A 23 10.79 8.00 -24.95
N LEU A 24 11.58 8.02 -23.87
CA LEU A 24 12.04 6.83 -23.16
C LEU A 24 10.85 6.00 -22.65
N LEU A 25 9.89 6.65 -22.00
CA LEU A 25 8.69 5.99 -21.49
C LEU A 25 7.84 5.40 -22.62
N ALA A 26 7.67 6.13 -23.74
CA ALA A 26 6.98 5.63 -24.93
C ALA A 26 7.64 4.36 -25.49
N MET A 27 8.96 4.37 -25.64
CA MET A 27 9.73 3.22 -26.14
C MET A 27 9.56 2.00 -25.22
N LEU A 28 9.67 2.20 -23.91
CA LEU A 28 9.52 1.13 -22.92
C LEU A 28 8.10 0.54 -22.95
N LEU A 29 7.07 1.38 -23.03
CA LEU A 29 5.68 0.92 -23.03
C LEU A 29 5.29 0.21 -24.32
N ARG A 30 5.77 0.69 -25.48
CA ARG A 30 5.59 -0.02 -26.77
C ARG A 30 6.20 -1.42 -26.76
N ARG A 31 7.43 -1.55 -26.28
CA ARG A 31 8.11 -2.85 -26.16
C ARG A 31 7.33 -3.81 -25.27
N ARG A 32 6.70 -3.29 -24.21
CA ARG A 32 5.88 -4.09 -23.30
C ARG A 32 4.56 -4.54 -23.93
N LEU A 33 3.90 -3.68 -24.69
CA LEU A 33 2.71 -4.01 -25.46
C LEU A 33 2.99 -5.07 -26.54
N GLU A 34 4.13 -4.97 -27.23
CA GLU A 34 4.57 -5.97 -28.21
C GLU A 34 4.76 -7.35 -27.59
N GLN A 35 5.35 -7.44 -26.39
CA GLN A 35 5.48 -8.70 -25.66
C GLN A 35 4.13 -9.31 -25.27
N GLN A 36 3.11 -8.48 -25.01
CA GLN A 36 1.76 -8.96 -24.70
C GLN A 36 0.96 -9.36 -25.95
N ARG A 37 1.30 -8.81 -27.13
CA ARG A 37 0.61 -9.10 -28.40
C ARG A 37 0.77 -10.52 -28.92
N HIS A 38 1.72 -11.31 -28.42
CA HIS A 38 1.85 -12.71 -28.81
C HIS A 38 0.69 -13.61 -28.35
N VAL A 39 -0.33 -13.08 -27.64
CA VAL A 39 -1.42 -13.89 -27.07
C VAL A 39 -2.83 -13.49 -27.54
N SER A 40 -3.05 -12.33 -28.18
CA SER A 40 -4.43 -11.86 -28.43
C SER A 40 -4.63 -11.24 -29.83
N SER A 41 -5.44 -11.91 -30.66
CA SER A 41 -5.74 -11.55 -32.06
C SER A 41 -7.05 -10.77 -32.27
N VAL A 42 -7.49 -9.96 -31.30
CA VAL A 42 -8.77 -9.24 -31.41
C VAL A 42 -8.55 -7.80 -31.86
N THR A 43 -8.99 -7.48 -33.08
CA THR A 43 -8.92 -6.12 -33.65
C THR A 43 -10.28 -5.44 -33.57
N GLY A 44 -10.34 -4.29 -32.91
CA GLY A 44 -11.51 -3.41 -32.84
C GLY A 44 -11.76 -2.88 -31.43
N THR A 45 -11.87 -1.56 -31.29
CA THR A 45 -12.24 -0.88 -30.06
C THR A 45 -13.64 -0.27 -30.16
N THR A 46 -14.36 -0.20 -29.04
CA THR A 46 -15.61 0.57 -28.94
C THR A 46 -15.33 2.06 -28.72
N ARG A 47 -16.31 2.94 -28.94
CA ARG A 47 -16.19 4.39 -28.67
C ARG A 47 -15.78 4.68 -27.22
N THR A 48 -16.29 3.90 -26.27
CA THR A 48 -15.94 4.02 -24.85
C THR A 48 -14.50 3.58 -24.62
N GLU A 49 -14.07 2.45 -25.22
CA GLU A 49 -12.68 1.98 -25.16
C GLU A 49 -11.69 3.01 -25.74
N ASP A 50 -11.98 3.64 -26.88
CA ASP A 50 -11.12 4.68 -27.49
C ASP A 50 -10.94 5.89 -26.59
N ARG A 51 -12.02 6.30 -25.92
CA ARG A 51 -11.99 7.46 -25.04
C ARG A 51 -11.29 7.14 -23.72
N VAL A 52 -11.47 5.93 -23.18
CA VAL A 52 -10.68 5.42 -22.04
C VAL A 52 -9.20 5.33 -22.40
N LYS A 53 -8.85 4.82 -23.59
CA LYS A 53 -7.47 4.77 -24.11
C LYS A 53 -6.82 6.15 -24.12
N THR A 54 -7.52 7.16 -24.62
CA THR A 54 -7.04 8.55 -24.62
C THR A 54 -6.78 9.07 -23.20
N ILE A 55 -7.67 8.74 -22.25
CA ILE A 55 -7.52 9.12 -20.85
C ILE A 55 -6.33 8.41 -20.21
N TRP A 56 -6.13 7.12 -20.48
CA TRP A 56 -4.97 6.36 -19.99
C TRP A 56 -3.65 6.95 -20.48
N GLN A 57 -3.57 7.29 -21.77
CA GLN A 57 -2.39 7.96 -22.35
C GLN A 57 -2.07 9.28 -21.64
N ARG A 58 -3.10 10.10 -21.36
CA ARG A 58 -2.94 11.36 -20.62
C ARG A 58 -2.51 11.13 -19.18
N ALA A 59 -3.14 10.20 -18.48
CA ALA A 59 -2.82 9.87 -17.09
C ALA A 59 -1.38 9.39 -16.94
N LEU A 60 -0.88 8.61 -17.90
CA LEU A 60 0.50 8.11 -17.93
C LEU A 60 1.54 9.13 -18.44
N GLY A 61 1.20 10.42 -18.46
CA GLY A 61 2.12 11.50 -18.85
C GLY A 61 2.04 11.92 -20.32
N ALA A 62 0.87 11.80 -20.95
CA ALA A 62 0.61 12.16 -22.35
C ALA A 62 1.54 11.43 -23.35
N VAL A 63 1.78 10.15 -23.10
CA VAL A 63 2.65 9.31 -23.94
C VAL A 63 1.84 8.70 -25.07
N ASP A 64 2.36 8.71 -26.30
CA ASP A 64 1.80 7.91 -27.40
C ASP A 64 2.19 6.44 -27.20
N LEU A 65 1.31 5.73 -26.50
CA LEU A 65 1.45 4.31 -26.18
C LEU A 65 1.25 3.39 -27.39
N GLY A 66 0.97 3.94 -28.57
CA GLY A 66 0.59 3.14 -29.73
C GLY A 66 -0.75 2.44 -29.50
N ASP A 67 -0.83 1.19 -29.96
CA ASP A 67 -2.10 0.52 -30.13
C ASP A 67 -2.52 -0.30 -28.90
N ILE A 68 -3.00 0.40 -27.87
CA ILE A 68 -3.71 -0.19 -26.72
C ILE A 68 -4.95 -0.93 -27.24
N GLY A 69 -4.94 -2.26 -27.13
CA GLY A 69 -6.06 -3.13 -27.51
C GLY A 69 -7.04 -3.38 -26.36
N PRO A 70 -8.20 -3.99 -26.63
CA PRO A 70 -9.26 -4.19 -25.64
C PRO A 70 -8.84 -5.02 -24.41
N GLU A 71 -7.89 -5.94 -24.57
CA GLU A 71 -7.39 -6.80 -23.49
C GLU A 71 -6.23 -6.16 -22.69
N THR A 72 -5.87 -4.92 -23.00
CA THR A 72 -4.74 -4.25 -22.32
C THR A 72 -5.09 -3.96 -20.86
N ASN A 73 -4.23 -4.41 -19.95
CA ASN A 73 -4.33 -4.11 -18.53
C ASN A 73 -3.63 -2.79 -18.20
N PHE A 74 -4.30 -1.86 -17.51
CA PHE A 74 -3.73 -0.55 -17.18
C PHE A 74 -2.41 -0.64 -16.39
N PHE A 75 -2.29 -1.60 -15.48
CA PHE A 75 -1.08 -1.81 -14.68
C PHE A 75 0.06 -2.45 -15.48
N SER A 76 -0.24 -3.16 -16.58
CA SER A 76 0.81 -3.60 -17.49
C SER A 76 1.45 -2.43 -18.25
N LEU A 77 0.80 -1.26 -18.28
CA LEU A 77 1.36 -0.02 -18.79
C LEU A 77 2.19 0.74 -17.74
N GLY A 78 2.48 0.13 -16.58
CA GLY A 78 3.28 0.77 -15.54
C GLY A 78 2.54 1.80 -14.70
N ALA A 79 1.20 1.87 -14.80
CA ALA A 79 0.38 2.75 -13.99
C ALA A 79 0.59 2.54 -12.47
N ALA A 80 0.82 3.64 -11.76
CA ALA A 80 0.91 3.72 -10.31
C ALA A 80 -0.35 4.37 -9.71
N SER A 81 -0.43 4.42 -8.38
CA SER A 81 -1.63 4.90 -7.66
C SER A 81 -2.06 6.33 -8.03
N LEU A 82 -1.10 7.20 -8.39
CA LEU A 82 -1.39 8.55 -8.87
C LEU A 82 -2.01 8.53 -10.27
N ASP A 83 -1.50 7.69 -11.17
CA ASP A 83 -2.05 7.53 -12.53
C ASP A 83 -3.47 6.96 -12.49
N VAL A 84 -3.73 6.00 -11.58
CA VAL A 84 -5.07 5.46 -11.34
C VAL A 84 -6.03 6.54 -10.88
N SER A 85 -5.60 7.36 -9.92
CA SER A 85 -6.41 8.47 -9.41
C SER A 85 -6.73 9.49 -10.50
N ALA A 86 -5.71 9.89 -11.27
CA ALA A 86 -5.84 10.82 -12.38
C ALA A 86 -6.75 10.28 -13.49
N ALA A 87 -6.54 9.04 -13.93
CA ALA A 87 -7.37 8.38 -14.94
C ALA A 87 -8.82 8.25 -14.46
N THR A 88 -9.04 7.87 -13.20
CA THR A 88 -10.38 7.75 -12.62
C THR A 88 -11.11 9.09 -12.62
N MET A 89 -10.45 10.17 -12.20
CA MET A 89 -11.01 11.52 -12.23
C MET A 89 -11.39 11.95 -13.64
N MET A 90 -10.48 11.80 -14.61
CA MET A 90 -10.73 12.14 -16.02
C MET A 90 -11.87 11.31 -16.62
N MET A 91 -12.01 10.03 -16.26
CA MET A 91 -13.14 9.20 -16.71
C MET A 91 -14.46 9.64 -16.10
N ARG A 92 -14.51 9.98 -14.79
CA ARG A 92 -15.72 10.54 -14.18
C ARG A 92 -16.20 11.78 -14.93
N GLU A 93 -15.29 12.70 -15.21
CA GLU A 93 -15.59 13.93 -15.92
C GLU A 93 -16.03 13.67 -17.38
N ALA A 94 -15.28 12.83 -18.11
CA ALA A 94 -15.59 12.56 -19.50
C ALA A 94 -16.95 11.86 -19.67
N PHE A 95 -17.25 10.87 -18.83
CA PHE A 95 -18.41 9.99 -18.97
C PHE A 95 -19.59 10.37 -18.07
N GLN A 96 -19.42 11.31 -17.14
CA GLN A 96 -20.46 11.73 -16.18
C GLN A 96 -21.02 10.55 -15.36
N VAL A 97 -20.13 9.61 -14.97
CA VAL A 97 -20.49 8.42 -14.17
C VAL A 97 -19.75 8.42 -12.82
N PRO A 98 -20.38 7.88 -11.74
CA PRO A 98 -19.75 7.78 -10.42
C PRO A 98 -18.75 6.60 -10.35
N LEU A 99 -17.63 6.73 -11.06
CA LEU A 99 -16.61 5.67 -11.15
C LEU A 99 -15.67 5.69 -9.94
N LEU A 100 -15.74 4.72 -9.03
CA LEU A 100 -14.80 4.60 -7.91
C LEU A 100 -13.42 4.10 -8.37
N VAL A 101 -12.34 4.56 -7.74
CA VAL A 101 -10.96 4.09 -8.00
C VAL A 101 -10.84 2.56 -7.88
N GLN A 102 -11.57 1.98 -6.91
CA GLN A 102 -11.63 0.54 -6.71
C GLN A 102 -12.12 -0.23 -7.95
N LYS A 103 -13.00 0.36 -8.78
CA LYS A 103 -13.48 -0.29 -10.01
C LYS A 103 -12.36 -0.49 -11.02
N LEU A 104 -11.46 0.48 -11.16
CA LEU A 104 -10.29 0.33 -12.02
C LEU A 104 -9.32 -0.74 -11.49
N TYR A 105 -9.15 -0.87 -10.17
CA TYR A 105 -8.36 -1.96 -9.57
C TYR A 105 -9.00 -3.34 -9.78
N LYS A 106 -10.33 -3.45 -9.66
CA LYS A 106 -11.07 -4.71 -9.87
C LYS A 106 -11.17 -5.10 -11.34
N SER A 107 -11.17 -4.13 -12.25
CA SER A 107 -11.32 -4.34 -13.70
C SER A 107 -10.34 -3.47 -14.47
N PRO A 108 -9.04 -3.82 -14.42
CA PRO A 108 -7.98 -3.01 -15.03
C PRO A 108 -7.85 -3.21 -16.54
N VAL A 109 -8.59 -4.15 -17.12
CA VAL A 109 -8.60 -4.43 -18.56
C VAL A 109 -9.50 -3.43 -19.28
N LEU A 110 -9.02 -2.87 -20.40
CA LEU A 110 -9.69 -1.80 -21.13
C LEU A 110 -11.16 -2.14 -21.47
N ARG A 111 -11.41 -3.32 -22.02
CA ARG A 111 -12.74 -3.79 -22.41
C ARG A 111 -13.68 -3.89 -21.20
N ASP A 112 -13.22 -4.49 -20.12
CA ASP A 112 -14.04 -4.69 -18.93
C ASP A 112 -14.35 -3.36 -18.24
N LEU A 113 -13.38 -2.45 -18.19
CA LEU A 113 -13.58 -1.10 -17.66
C LEU A 113 -14.56 -0.29 -18.52
N ALA A 114 -14.42 -0.35 -19.85
CA ALA A 114 -15.32 0.33 -20.77
C ALA A 114 -16.76 -0.20 -20.64
N ARG A 115 -16.93 -1.52 -20.56
CA ARG A 115 -18.25 -2.15 -20.32
C ARG A 115 -18.87 -1.67 -19.01
N GLN A 116 -18.08 -1.52 -17.94
CA GLN A 116 -18.59 -0.99 -16.68
C GLN A 116 -19.01 0.46 -16.79
N ILE A 117 -18.21 1.31 -17.46
CA ILE A 117 -18.59 2.72 -17.70
C ILE A 117 -19.91 2.80 -18.46
N ASP A 118 -20.10 1.97 -19.49
CA ASP A 118 -21.34 1.92 -20.25
C ASP A 118 -22.54 1.44 -19.42
N GLN A 119 -22.34 0.52 -18.48
CA GLN A 119 -23.38 0.07 -17.54
C GLN A 119 -23.77 1.17 -16.55
N GLU A 120 -22.79 1.88 -16.00
CA GLU A 120 -23.01 3.00 -15.08
C GLU A 120 -23.74 4.15 -15.77
N ALA A 121 -23.36 4.47 -17.01
CA ALA A 121 -24.03 5.51 -17.80
C ALA A 121 -25.50 5.18 -18.11
N LYS A 122 -25.87 3.90 -18.08
CA LYS A 122 -27.27 3.43 -18.23
C LYS A 122 -28.03 3.37 -16.90
N GLY A 123 -27.44 3.82 -15.78
CA GLY A 123 -28.06 3.78 -14.45
C GLY A 123 -28.06 2.39 -13.79
N LEU A 124 -27.41 1.38 -14.39
CA LEU A 124 -27.33 0.03 -13.83
C LEU A 124 -26.32 -0.07 -12.67
N GLY A 125 -25.62 1.02 -12.35
CA GLY A 125 -24.60 1.11 -11.31
C GLY A 125 -25.12 1.29 -9.88
N GLU A 126 -26.32 1.84 -9.72
CA GLU A 126 -26.93 2.09 -8.40
C GLU A 126 -27.08 0.80 -7.58
N LEU A 127 -27.35 -0.34 -8.25
CA LEU A 127 -27.48 -1.66 -7.64
C LEU A 127 -26.22 -2.12 -6.87
N ARG A 128 -25.01 -1.64 -7.23
CA ARG A 128 -23.74 -2.06 -6.60
C ARG A 128 -23.34 -1.21 -5.40
N TRP A 129 -23.81 0.04 -5.33
CA TRP A 129 -23.62 0.89 -4.14
C TRP A 129 -24.36 0.29 -2.94
N ASP A 130 -25.53 -0.31 -3.17
CA ASP A 130 -26.30 -1.00 -2.13
C ASP A 130 -25.56 -2.20 -1.54
N GLU A 131 -24.79 -2.96 -2.33
CA GLU A 131 -24.05 -4.12 -1.83
C GLU A 131 -22.88 -3.73 -0.93
N SER A 132 -22.13 -2.67 -1.30
CA SER A 132 -21.04 -2.14 -0.46
C SER A 132 -21.58 -1.53 0.84
N LYS A 133 -22.71 -0.81 0.75
CA LYS A 133 -23.40 -0.27 1.92
C LYS A 133 -23.87 -1.38 2.87
N ARG A 134 -24.41 -2.48 2.35
CA ARG A 134 -24.79 -3.65 3.17
C ARG A 134 -23.58 -4.27 3.88
N GLN A 135 -22.42 -4.35 3.21
CA GLN A 135 -21.20 -4.81 3.87
C GLN A 135 -20.80 -3.88 5.01
N TRP A 136 -20.80 -2.57 4.80
CA TRP A 136 -20.44 -1.60 5.85
C TRP A 136 -21.39 -1.65 7.05
N LEU A 137 -22.69 -1.84 6.80
CA LEU A 137 -23.67 -2.02 7.88
C LEU A 137 -23.38 -3.30 8.68
N ARG A 138 -23.09 -4.42 8.00
CA ARG A 138 -22.65 -5.65 8.68
C ARG A 138 -21.38 -5.42 9.51
N ASP A 139 -20.39 -4.74 8.96
CA ASP A 139 -19.12 -4.46 9.65
C ASP A 139 -19.35 -3.57 10.88
N ALA A 140 -20.31 -2.63 10.82
CA ALA A 140 -20.70 -1.81 11.97
C ALA A 140 -21.36 -2.64 13.07
N ASP A 141 -22.20 -3.61 12.70
CA ASP A 141 -22.90 -4.50 13.63
C ASP A 141 -21.97 -5.59 14.21
N MET A 142 -20.79 -5.84 13.61
CA MET A 142 -19.84 -6.84 14.13
C MET A 142 -19.41 -6.57 15.57
N ALA A 143 -19.36 -5.31 15.99
CA ALA A 143 -18.98 -4.95 17.35
C ALA A 143 -19.96 -5.49 18.41
N GLU A 144 -21.23 -5.67 18.05
CA GLU A 144 -22.26 -6.21 18.95
C GLU A 144 -22.06 -7.69 19.28
N GLN A 145 -21.33 -8.43 18.43
CA GLN A 145 -21.07 -9.86 18.57
C GLN A 145 -19.72 -10.17 19.23
N LEU A 146 -18.93 -9.13 19.56
CA LEU A 146 -17.65 -9.33 20.21
C LEU A 146 -17.86 -9.77 21.67
N ASP A 147 -17.36 -10.95 22.01
CA ASP A 147 -17.27 -11.37 23.41
C ASP A 147 -16.19 -10.54 24.10
N ILE A 148 -16.62 -9.60 24.94
CA ILE A 148 -15.70 -8.73 25.68
C ILE A 148 -15.15 -9.56 26.84
N PRO A 149 -13.82 -9.75 26.93
CA PRO A 149 -13.22 -10.45 28.06
C PRO A 149 -13.71 -9.87 29.38
N LYS A 150 -14.15 -10.74 30.30
CA LYS A 150 -14.67 -10.33 31.62
C LYS A 150 -13.55 -9.94 32.59
N ASP A 151 -12.31 -10.28 32.25
CA ASP A 151 -11.16 -9.95 33.05
C ASP A 151 -10.91 -8.44 33.06
N THR A 152 -10.44 -7.92 34.18
CA THR A 152 -10.04 -6.51 34.26
C THR A 152 -8.81 -6.30 33.38
N PRO A 153 -8.84 -5.35 32.43
CA PRO A 153 -7.67 -5.06 31.61
C PRO A 153 -6.46 -4.71 32.47
N ILE A 154 -5.27 -5.16 32.05
CA ILE A 154 -4.02 -4.81 32.73
C ILE A 154 -3.84 -3.30 32.64
N ASP A 155 -3.68 -2.62 33.78
CA ASP A 155 -3.23 -1.23 33.82
C ASP A 155 -1.75 -1.18 33.51
N TRP A 156 -1.43 -1.13 32.22
CA TRP A 156 -0.04 -1.06 31.74
C TRP A 156 0.70 0.21 32.18
N THR A 157 -0.02 1.22 32.68
CA THR A 157 0.56 2.47 33.21
C THR A 157 0.91 2.39 34.70
N ALA A 158 0.51 1.31 35.38
CA ALA A 158 0.87 1.07 36.77
C ALA A 158 2.39 1.01 36.95
N LYS A 159 2.86 1.45 38.11
CA LYS A 159 4.29 1.68 38.43
C LYS A 159 5.22 0.52 38.09
N ASN A 160 4.72 -0.72 38.11
CA ASN A 160 5.52 -1.94 37.90
C ASN A 160 5.12 -2.72 36.63
N GLU A 161 4.26 -2.19 35.77
CA GLU A 161 3.83 -2.85 34.54
C GLU A 161 4.70 -2.41 33.35
N GLY A 162 4.29 -1.38 32.60
CA GLY A 162 5.16 -0.72 31.61
C GLY A 162 5.77 -1.61 30.52
N ARG A 163 5.25 -2.83 30.30
CA ARG A 163 5.70 -3.78 29.26
C ARG A 163 4.86 -3.56 28.00
N VAL A 164 5.46 -2.90 27.03
CA VAL A 164 4.78 -2.44 25.82
C VAL A 164 5.27 -3.25 24.63
N PHE A 165 4.35 -3.83 23.87
CA PHE A 165 4.64 -4.37 22.55
C PHE A 165 4.16 -3.40 21.45
N VAL A 166 5.02 -3.08 20.48
CA VAL A 166 4.71 -2.10 19.43
C VAL A 166 5.05 -2.66 18.05
N THR A 167 4.12 -2.50 17.11
CA THR A 167 4.35 -2.79 15.70
C THR A 167 4.55 -1.50 14.91
N GLY A 168 5.25 -1.55 13.77
CA GLY A 168 5.35 -0.39 12.86
C GLY A 168 6.34 0.70 13.28
N VAL A 169 7.26 0.44 14.21
CA VAL A 169 8.25 1.45 14.68
C VAL A 169 9.26 1.90 13.60
N THR A 170 9.37 1.16 12.51
CA THR A 170 10.16 1.55 11.32
C THR A 170 9.39 2.42 10.32
N GLY A 171 8.13 2.78 10.64
CA GLY A 171 7.30 3.71 9.88
C GLY A 171 7.43 5.16 10.38
N PHE A 172 6.65 6.07 9.80
CA PHE A 172 6.61 7.47 10.24
C PHE A 172 5.99 7.60 11.63
N VAL A 173 4.69 7.26 11.78
CA VAL A 173 3.96 7.38 13.06
C VAL A 173 4.64 6.57 14.17
N GLY A 174 5.08 5.35 13.87
CA GLY A 174 5.74 4.48 14.84
C GLY A 174 7.04 5.05 15.41
N ALA A 175 7.79 5.86 14.65
CA ALA A 175 9.01 6.49 15.15
C ALA A 175 8.70 7.56 16.23
N LEU A 176 7.73 8.43 15.95
CA LEU A 176 7.28 9.47 16.88
C LEU A 176 6.64 8.84 18.12
N PHE A 177 5.86 7.77 17.93
CA PHE A 177 5.22 7.06 19.03
C PHE A 177 6.25 6.37 19.93
N LEU A 178 7.27 5.72 19.35
CA LEU A 178 8.36 5.11 20.11
C LEU A 178 9.13 6.16 20.92
N ARG A 179 9.42 7.34 20.33
CA ARG A 179 10.04 8.48 21.03
C ARG A 179 9.27 8.86 22.29
N ALA A 180 7.94 8.99 22.18
CA ALA A 180 7.08 9.34 23.30
C ALA A 180 7.04 8.23 24.36
N LEU A 181 6.91 6.96 23.94
CA LEU A 181 6.86 5.83 24.86
C LEU A 181 8.10 5.72 25.73
N VAL A 182 9.30 5.87 25.16
CA VAL A 182 10.54 5.67 25.93
C VAL A 182 10.81 6.80 26.94
N GLU A 183 10.22 7.99 26.74
CA GLU A 183 10.26 9.09 27.71
C GLU A 183 9.37 8.86 28.92
N LEU A 184 8.30 8.09 28.77
CA LEU A 184 7.39 7.84 29.87
C LEU A 184 8.12 7.11 31.00
N PRO A 185 8.12 7.66 32.22
CA PRO A 185 8.93 7.12 33.32
C PRO A 185 8.43 5.73 33.77
N PHE A 186 7.13 5.44 33.61
CA PHE A 186 6.53 4.16 33.94
C PHE A 186 6.71 3.09 32.86
N VAL A 187 7.10 3.46 31.63
CA VAL A 187 7.42 2.48 30.59
C VAL A 187 8.78 1.88 30.90
N GLN A 188 8.80 0.57 31.12
CA GLN A 188 10.00 -0.18 31.50
C GLN A 188 10.67 -0.81 30.29
N THR A 189 9.89 -1.40 29.39
CA THR A 189 10.42 -2.10 28.22
C THR A 189 9.45 -1.99 27.06
N VAL A 190 10.00 -1.68 25.89
CA VAL A 190 9.28 -1.62 24.63
C VAL A 190 9.87 -2.69 23.71
N ARG A 191 9.10 -3.77 23.50
CA ARG A 191 9.40 -4.80 22.50
C ARG A 191 8.85 -4.34 21.15
N CYS A 192 9.73 -4.15 20.17
CA CYS A 192 9.39 -3.59 18.87
C CYS A 192 9.43 -4.66 17.78
N LEU A 193 8.31 -4.94 17.13
CA LEU A 193 8.29 -5.85 15.97
C LEU A 193 9.03 -5.22 14.78
N VAL A 194 10.07 -5.90 14.28
CA VAL A 194 10.88 -5.44 13.16
C VAL A 194 11.20 -6.60 12.23
N ARG A 195 11.01 -6.36 10.92
CA ARG A 195 11.49 -7.28 9.87
C ARG A 195 13.01 -7.17 9.73
N ALA A 196 13.75 -8.11 10.32
CA ALA A 196 15.19 -8.25 10.18
C ALA A 196 15.63 -9.70 10.50
N LYS A 197 16.86 -10.06 10.12
CA LYS A 197 17.40 -11.42 10.34
C LYS A 197 17.99 -11.61 11.73
N THR A 198 18.45 -10.54 12.37
CA THR A 198 19.14 -10.59 13.66
C THR A 198 18.74 -9.41 14.55
N ALA A 199 18.86 -9.58 15.86
CA ALA A 199 18.56 -8.53 16.83
C ALA A 199 19.37 -7.24 16.57
N THR A 200 20.65 -7.37 16.21
CA THR A 200 21.52 -6.23 15.86
C THR A 200 20.98 -5.46 14.65
N GLN A 201 20.59 -6.17 13.58
CA GLN A 201 19.98 -5.53 12.40
C GLN A 201 18.64 -4.89 12.76
N GLY A 202 17.81 -5.55 13.56
CA GLY A 202 16.55 -5.01 14.03
C GLY A 202 16.72 -3.71 14.82
N LYS A 203 17.67 -3.69 15.77
CA LYS A 203 18.01 -2.50 16.56
C LYS A 203 18.52 -1.38 15.65
N GLN A 204 19.41 -1.70 14.72
CA GLN A 204 19.93 -0.69 13.78
C GLN A 204 18.81 -0.07 12.93
N ARG A 205 17.87 -0.86 12.41
CA ARG A 205 16.73 -0.34 11.64
C ARG A 205 15.85 0.63 12.44
N ILE A 206 15.65 0.37 13.74
CA ILE A 206 14.92 1.29 14.62
C ILE A 206 15.71 2.60 14.76
N LEU A 207 17.01 2.51 15.07
CA LEU A 207 17.87 3.68 15.25
C LEU A 207 17.99 4.51 13.97
N ASP A 208 18.14 3.88 12.81
CA ASP A 208 18.18 4.56 11.51
C ASP A 208 16.88 5.33 11.25
N ASN A 209 15.74 4.73 11.57
CA ASN A 209 14.44 5.37 11.38
C ASN A 209 14.23 6.55 12.35
N LEU A 210 14.63 6.40 13.62
CA LEU A 210 14.63 7.52 14.57
C LEU A 210 15.58 8.64 14.13
N SER A 211 16.77 8.30 13.64
CA SER A 211 17.75 9.26 13.11
C SER A 211 17.20 10.03 11.91
N LYS A 212 16.53 9.33 10.99
CA LYS A 212 15.89 9.92 9.80
C LYS A 212 14.93 11.04 10.16
N TYR A 213 14.25 10.96 11.31
CA TYR A 213 13.32 11.97 11.79
C TYR A 213 13.89 12.88 12.90
N GLY A 214 15.20 12.81 13.19
CA GLY A 214 15.85 13.66 14.19
C GLY A 214 15.48 13.34 15.65
N LEU A 215 15.06 12.09 15.93
CA LEU A 215 14.46 11.69 17.21
C LEU A 215 15.44 11.10 18.23
N LEU A 216 16.75 11.06 17.93
CA LEU A 216 17.75 10.43 18.81
C LEU A 216 18.27 11.33 19.95
N HIS A 217 18.09 12.64 19.84
CA HIS A 217 18.64 13.59 20.81
C HIS A 217 17.96 13.45 22.19
N GLY A 218 18.77 13.26 23.24
CA GLY A 218 18.30 13.18 24.64
C GLY A 218 17.72 11.82 25.04
N LEU A 219 17.97 10.78 24.26
CA LEU A 219 17.34 9.46 24.41
C LEU A 219 18.29 8.26 24.43
N GLN A 220 19.59 8.50 24.34
CA GLN A 220 20.57 7.44 24.11
C GLN A 220 20.50 6.35 25.20
N GLU A 221 20.36 6.75 26.46
CA GLU A 221 20.26 5.81 27.59
C GLU A 221 18.94 5.04 27.60
N GLN A 222 17.81 5.71 27.35
CA GLN A 222 16.48 5.11 27.34
C GLN A 222 16.32 4.15 26.15
N LEU A 223 16.87 4.48 24.99
CA LEU A 223 16.86 3.58 23.82
C LEU A 223 17.71 2.33 24.05
N VAL A 224 18.80 2.43 24.81
CA VAL A 224 19.62 1.28 25.15
C VAL A 224 18.93 0.39 26.19
N SER A 225 18.33 1.00 27.22
CA SER A 225 17.75 0.30 28.37
C SER A 225 16.33 -0.22 28.13
N LYS A 226 15.48 0.51 27.40
CA LYS A 226 14.06 0.18 27.25
C LYS A 226 13.72 -0.53 25.94
N VAL A 227 14.48 -0.34 24.86
CA VAL A 227 14.06 -0.82 23.52
C VAL A 227 14.69 -2.17 23.17
N VAL A 228 13.83 -3.15 22.92
CA VAL A 228 14.19 -4.52 22.54
C VAL A 228 13.56 -4.87 21.21
N PRO A 229 14.32 -5.20 20.16
CA PRO A 229 13.73 -5.55 18.88
C PRO A 229 13.27 -7.03 18.87
N VAL A 230 12.07 -7.28 18.36
CA VAL A 230 11.48 -8.61 18.15
C VAL A 230 11.46 -8.88 16.64
N MET A 231 12.13 -9.94 16.20
CA MET A 231 12.22 -10.26 14.78
C MET A 231 10.93 -10.94 14.34
N GLY A 232 10.19 -10.31 13.43
CA GLY A 232 8.95 -10.89 12.93
C GLY A 232 8.27 -10.05 11.85
N ASP A 233 7.21 -10.60 11.29
CA ASP A 233 6.42 -10.04 10.20
C ASP A 233 4.93 -10.25 10.43
N LEU A 234 4.16 -9.15 10.35
CA LEU A 234 2.71 -9.12 10.50
C LEU A 234 1.96 -9.97 9.49
N SER A 235 2.59 -10.34 8.37
CA SER A 235 1.96 -11.20 7.36
C SER A 235 1.80 -12.67 7.81
N HIS A 236 2.38 -13.06 8.94
CA HIS A 236 2.30 -14.42 9.49
C HIS A 236 1.42 -14.47 10.75
N PRO A 237 0.62 -15.54 10.95
CA PRO A 237 -0.30 -15.65 12.09
C PRO A 237 0.37 -15.49 13.46
N THR A 238 1.58 -16.02 13.64
CA THR A 238 2.38 -15.92 14.88
C THR A 238 3.43 -14.82 14.81
N LEU A 239 3.24 -13.84 13.92
CA LEU A 239 4.24 -12.82 13.58
C LEU A 239 5.55 -13.42 13.00
N GLY A 240 5.54 -14.69 12.59
CA GLY A 240 6.74 -15.39 12.12
C GLY A 240 7.67 -15.83 13.26
N LEU A 241 7.18 -15.82 14.50
CA LEU A 241 7.85 -16.38 15.66
C LEU A 241 7.50 -17.87 15.81
N GLU A 242 8.39 -18.61 16.47
CA GLU A 242 8.10 -19.95 16.99
C GLU A 242 6.97 -19.87 18.03
N ASP A 243 6.16 -20.93 18.16
CA ASP A 243 4.95 -20.95 18.99
C ASP A 243 5.22 -20.59 20.46
N ASP A 244 6.31 -21.09 21.03
CA ASP A 244 6.72 -20.79 22.41
C ASP A 244 7.10 -19.31 22.58
N ALA A 245 7.80 -18.74 21.61
CA ALA A 245 8.20 -17.33 21.64
C ALA A 245 7.00 -16.39 21.42
N TYR A 246 6.06 -16.79 20.56
CA TYR A 246 4.80 -16.07 20.39
C TYR A 246 3.97 -16.09 21.68
N SER A 247 3.85 -17.26 22.32
CA SER A 247 3.11 -17.43 23.57
C SER A 247 3.74 -16.64 24.73
N GLU A 248 5.07 -16.63 24.83
CA GLU A 248 5.79 -15.79 25.80
C GLU A 248 5.53 -14.31 25.55
N LEU A 249 5.62 -13.85 24.30
CA LEU A 249 5.39 -12.46 23.96
C LEU A 249 3.94 -12.03 24.27
N ALA A 250 2.97 -12.89 23.97
CA ALA A 250 1.56 -12.66 24.23
C ALA A 250 1.26 -12.57 25.74
N ALA A 251 1.88 -13.42 26.55
CA ALA A 251 1.76 -13.37 28.00
C ALA A 251 2.55 -12.21 28.64
N TRP A 252 3.65 -11.79 28.01
CA TRP A 252 4.54 -10.74 28.52
C TRP A 252 3.96 -9.33 28.36
N ALA A 253 3.29 -9.03 27.25
CA ALA A 253 2.85 -7.69 26.92
C ALA A 253 1.68 -7.23 27.82
N SER A 254 1.88 -6.15 28.58
CA SER A 254 0.79 -5.50 29.32
C SER A 254 -0.12 -4.68 28.40
N VAL A 255 0.42 -4.20 27.28
CA VAL A 255 -0.34 -3.48 26.23
C VAL A 255 0.31 -3.68 24.86
N ILE A 256 -0.51 -3.64 23.81
CA ILE A 256 -0.08 -3.71 22.42
C ILE A 256 -0.51 -2.44 21.68
N PHE A 257 0.45 -1.73 21.08
CA PHE A 257 0.18 -0.64 20.14
C PHE A 257 0.47 -1.10 18.72
N HIS A 258 -0.59 -1.21 17.91
CA HIS A 258 -0.49 -1.63 16.53
C HIS A 258 -0.44 -0.43 15.58
N LEU A 259 0.74 -0.12 15.06
CA LEU A 259 0.97 0.98 14.10
C LEU A 259 1.52 0.48 12.76
N GLY A 260 1.66 -0.84 12.61
CA GLY A 260 1.96 -1.46 11.32
C GLY A 260 0.76 -1.40 10.39
N ALA A 261 1.01 -1.09 9.12
CA ALA A 261 0.03 -1.07 8.04
C ALA A 261 0.67 -1.63 6.76
#